data_AF-A0A1L6I855-F1
#
_entry.id   AF-A0A1L6I855-F1
#
_cell.length_a   1.000
_cell.length_b   1.000
_cell.length_c   1.000
_cell.angle_alpha   90.00
_cell.angle_beta   90.00
_cell.angle_gamma   90.00
#
_symmetry.space_group_name_H-M   'P 1'
#
loop_
_entity.id
_entity.type
_entity.pdbx_description
1 polymer ?
#
loop_
_entity_poly.entity_id
_entity_poly.type
_entity_poly.pdbx_seq_one_letter_code
_entity_poly.pdbx_strand_id
1 'polypeptide(L)'
;MKRIACVLLIAAATAAHASSLSALANHALGADAEFQSAEAAWRAAIEKAPQGRAGLLPQVGVQQSIYRNGVNIPGYAVPGYSTVGFTLSLNQPLFNWAAWETYQQGQLFAMDADQALAQARQDLLLRVSQAYFDALDAQEALALATNHVKAVAAQLALAQRRFALGDATIVDTNEAKAGFDAAQADEIGARTRLDASYAALQKIVGQPVGRVNGWHDDFRLRPIDPPDVEAWVGAAMTSNHDVRRKMIAAEIAGREVSKARGGDYPSVALVGNVNNGNAAFINGQANFYTGGNRGTAGAIGLQISIPLTDGFMTRSRIREAHALEDKAGHDLDDAQRSAGLSARDAYLGVTRGLAQTRALATAVQSAAVALRSNQTGYRVGVRVNADVLDAEDKLYRAQRELVRIRAETALQGLKLKASIADLSEADLAALDAQLVESAPAAQPHSDAQAVR
;
A
#
# COMPACT_ATOMS: atom_id res chain seq x y z
N MET A 1 -46.20 39.54 12.52
CA MET A 1 -45.38 38.91 11.44
C MET A 1 -43.96 38.72 11.98
N LYS A 2 -43.24 37.71 11.45
CA LYS A 2 -41.91 37.19 11.82
C LYS A 2 -41.92 36.10 12.89
N ARG A 3 -42.03 34.85 12.39
CA ARG A 3 -41.80 33.59 13.10
C ARG A 3 -40.30 33.29 13.07
N ILE A 4 -39.77 32.93 14.24
CA ILE A 4 -38.42 32.43 14.46
C ILE A 4 -38.41 30.94 14.10
N ALA A 5 -37.51 30.52 13.20
CA ALA A 5 -37.29 29.11 12.87
C ALA A 5 -36.04 28.63 13.62
N CYS A 6 -36.25 27.78 14.63
CA CYS A 6 -35.19 26.97 15.25
C CYS A 6 -34.79 25.86 14.28
N VAL A 7 -33.52 25.85 13.87
CA VAL A 7 -32.90 24.71 13.19
C VAL A 7 -32.42 23.76 14.28
N LEU A 8 -33.10 22.62 14.42
CA LEU A 8 -32.65 21.49 15.23
C LEU A 8 -31.52 20.78 14.47
N LEU A 9 -30.29 20.95 14.95
CA LEU A 9 -29.15 20.10 14.65
C LEU A 9 -29.41 18.73 15.29
N ILE A 10 -29.84 17.76 14.48
CA ILE A 10 -29.82 16.34 14.86
C ILE A 10 -28.35 15.92 14.83
N ALA A 11 -27.69 16.01 15.98
CA ALA A 11 -26.47 15.26 16.22
C ALA A 11 -26.86 13.77 16.22
N ALA A 12 -26.64 13.10 15.08
CA ALA A 12 -26.62 11.66 15.06
C ALA A 12 -25.46 11.24 15.97
N ALA A 13 -25.77 10.85 17.21
CA ALA A 13 -24.89 10.03 18.01
C ALA A 13 -24.73 8.73 17.23
N THR A 14 -23.71 8.63 16.38
CA THR A 14 -23.21 7.34 15.95
C THR A 14 -22.80 6.65 17.24
N ALA A 15 -23.61 5.68 17.68
CA ALA A 15 -23.18 4.72 18.66
C ALA A 15 -21.78 4.29 18.23
N ALA A 16 -20.80 4.41 19.13
CA ALA A 16 -19.44 3.98 18.90
C ALA A 16 -19.45 2.44 18.84
N HIS A 17 -19.97 1.91 17.73
CA HIS A 17 -19.87 0.50 17.39
C HIS A 17 -18.40 0.21 17.17
N ALA A 18 -17.93 -0.88 17.77
CA ALA A 18 -16.57 -1.31 17.54
C ALA A 18 -16.43 -1.68 16.05
N SER A 19 -15.44 -1.08 15.40
CA SER A 19 -15.24 -1.24 13.97
C SER A 19 -14.53 -2.56 13.71
N SER A 20 -15.09 -3.37 12.81
CA SER A 20 -14.53 -4.67 12.43
C SER A 20 -13.36 -4.50 11.45
N LEU A 21 -12.41 -5.45 11.47
CA LEU A 21 -11.21 -5.39 10.61
C LEU A 21 -11.59 -5.36 9.13
N SER A 22 -12.55 -6.20 8.74
CA SER A 22 -13.02 -6.29 7.36
C SER A 22 -13.73 -5.02 6.90
N ALA A 23 -14.56 -4.42 7.76
CA ALA A 23 -15.22 -3.15 7.46
C ALA A 23 -14.22 -2.02 7.27
N LEU A 24 -13.22 -1.91 8.16
CA LEU A 24 -12.17 -0.88 8.07
C LEU A 24 -11.32 -1.05 6.82
N ALA A 25 -10.97 -2.28 6.43
CA ALA A 25 -10.24 -2.55 5.20
C ALA A 25 -11.04 -2.15 3.94
N ASN A 26 -12.34 -2.47 3.91
CA ASN A 26 -13.23 -2.07 2.81
C ASN A 26 -13.36 -0.55 2.70
N HIS A 27 -13.47 0.15 3.83
CA HIS A 27 -13.47 1.62 3.83
C HIS A 27 -12.14 2.19 3.34
N ALA A 28 -11.01 1.61 3.76
CA ALA A 28 -9.68 2.08 3.37
C ALA A 28 -9.44 1.95 1.85
N LEU A 29 -10.00 0.94 1.18
CA LEU A 29 -9.92 0.82 -0.28
C LEU A 29 -10.47 2.05 -1.02
N GLY A 30 -11.49 2.72 -0.46
CA GLY A 30 -12.07 3.93 -1.05
C GLY A 30 -11.47 5.25 -0.55
N ALA A 31 -10.66 5.23 0.51
CA ALA A 31 -10.25 6.44 1.23
C ALA A 31 -8.72 6.61 1.36
N ASP A 32 -7.94 5.54 1.33
CA ASP A 32 -6.49 5.58 1.53
C ASP A 32 -5.79 6.26 0.33
N ALA A 33 -5.11 7.37 0.61
CA ALA A 33 -4.48 8.19 -0.43
C ALA A 33 -3.34 7.46 -1.17
N GLU A 34 -2.63 6.55 -0.50
CA GLU A 34 -1.54 5.78 -1.11
C GLU A 34 -2.09 4.78 -2.14
N PHE A 35 -3.16 4.06 -1.80
CA PHE A 35 -3.86 3.18 -2.73
C PHE A 35 -4.54 3.94 -3.87
N GLN A 36 -5.21 5.06 -3.59
CA GLN A 36 -5.82 5.91 -4.63
C GLN A 36 -4.77 6.49 -5.61
N SER A 37 -3.58 6.82 -5.10
CA SER A 37 -2.43 7.21 -5.95
C SER A 37 -1.97 6.06 -6.85
N ALA A 38 -1.88 4.84 -6.30
CA ALA A 38 -1.53 3.65 -7.08
C ALA A 38 -2.59 3.33 -8.15
N GLU A 39 -3.88 3.50 -7.86
CA GLU A 39 -4.95 3.32 -8.83
C GLU A 39 -4.86 4.36 -9.97
N ALA A 40 -4.57 5.61 -9.66
CA ALA A 40 -4.35 6.64 -10.68
C ALA A 40 -3.11 6.33 -11.54
N ALA A 41 -2.03 5.83 -10.94
CA ALA A 41 -0.83 5.39 -11.66
C ALA A 41 -1.14 4.19 -12.57
N TRP A 42 -1.94 3.23 -12.10
CA TRP A 42 -2.42 2.11 -12.91
C TRP A 42 -3.22 2.60 -14.13
N ARG A 43 -4.21 3.49 -13.93
CA ARG A 43 -4.99 4.08 -15.04
C ARG A 43 -4.10 4.78 -16.06
N ALA A 44 -3.03 5.45 -15.63
CA ALA A 44 -2.08 6.07 -16.54
C ALA A 44 -1.19 5.06 -17.27
N ALA A 45 -0.81 3.96 -16.61
CA ALA A 45 0.09 2.95 -17.15
C ALA A 45 -0.60 2.01 -18.15
N ILE A 46 -1.88 1.65 -17.94
CA ILE A 46 -2.63 0.82 -18.92
C ILE A 46 -2.77 1.51 -20.28
N GLU A 47 -2.75 2.84 -20.32
CA GLU A 47 -2.76 3.64 -21.55
C GLU A 47 -1.48 3.48 -22.40
N LYS A 48 -0.43 2.84 -21.86
CA LYS A 48 0.76 2.49 -22.65
C LYS A 48 0.47 1.47 -23.74
N ALA A 49 -0.48 0.56 -23.54
CA ALA A 49 -0.89 -0.41 -24.55
C ALA A 49 -1.52 0.25 -25.80
N PRO A 50 -2.55 1.13 -25.70
CA PRO A 50 -3.08 1.85 -26.85
C PRO A 50 -2.07 2.85 -27.44
N GLN A 51 -1.22 3.50 -26.62
CA GLN A 51 -0.14 4.36 -27.12
C GLN A 51 0.85 3.57 -27.99
N GLY A 52 1.25 2.38 -27.56
CA GLY A 52 2.10 1.48 -28.36
C GLY A 52 1.43 1.05 -29.66
N ARG A 53 0.13 0.73 -29.61
CA ARG A 53 -0.66 0.37 -30.80
C ARG A 53 -0.80 1.53 -31.79
N ALA A 54 -0.89 2.77 -31.32
CA ALA A 54 -1.04 3.95 -32.17
C ALA A 54 0.11 4.10 -33.18
N GLY A 55 1.32 3.62 -32.84
CA GLY A 55 2.46 3.57 -33.75
C GLY A 55 2.30 2.62 -34.95
N LEU A 56 1.28 1.76 -34.95
CA LEU A 56 0.95 0.83 -36.04
C LEU A 56 -0.31 1.23 -36.84
N LEU A 57 -1.00 2.29 -36.40
CA LEU A 57 -2.23 2.77 -37.02
C LEU A 57 -1.96 3.88 -38.05
N PRO A 58 -2.93 4.18 -38.94
CA PRO A 58 -2.75 5.26 -39.90
C PRO A 58 -2.75 6.60 -39.16
N GLN A 59 -1.72 7.40 -39.41
CA GLN A 59 -1.60 8.75 -38.92
C GLN A 59 -2.02 9.72 -40.01
N VAL A 60 -3.02 10.55 -39.72
CA VAL A 60 -3.53 11.57 -40.65
C VAL A 60 -3.28 12.94 -40.04
N GLY A 61 -2.57 13.79 -40.76
CA GLY A 61 -2.22 15.15 -40.34
C GLY A 61 -2.70 16.18 -41.34
N VAL A 62 -3.06 17.37 -40.87
CA VAL A 62 -3.29 18.53 -41.73
C VAL A 62 -2.30 19.63 -41.35
N GLN A 63 -1.61 20.16 -42.35
CA GLN A 63 -0.70 21.28 -42.18
C GLN A 63 -1.19 22.44 -43.05
N GLN A 64 -1.39 23.61 -42.45
CA GLN A 64 -1.66 24.84 -43.19
C GLN A 64 -0.38 25.66 -43.31
N SER A 65 -0.15 26.21 -44.50
CA SER A 65 1.01 27.04 -44.81
C SER A 65 0.54 28.40 -45.33
N ILE A 66 0.94 29.45 -44.63
CA ILE A 66 0.65 30.84 -44.99
C ILE A 66 1.95 31.61 -44.88
N TYR A 67 2.52 31.99 -46.02
CA TYR A 67 3.78 32.73 -46.09
C TYR A 67 3.61 33.96 -46.98
N ARG A 68 4.38 35.00 -46.69
CA ARG A 68 4.62 36.12 -47.61
C ARG A 68 6.06 36.02 -48.09
N ASN A 69 6.22 35.83 -49.38
CA ASN A 69 7.52 35.62 -50.01
C ASN A 69 7.97 36.91 -50.69
N GLY A 70 9.26 37.19 -50.57
CA GLY A 70 9.97 38.20 -51.34
C GLY A 70 11.24 37.57 -51.90
N VAL A 71 11.55 37.88 -53.16
CA VAL A 71 12.76 37.42 -53.82
C VAL A 71 13.54 38.66 -54.23
N ASN A 72 14.79 38.78 -53.80
CA ASN A 72 15.68 39.84 -54.23
C ASN A 72 16.59 39.30 -55.33
N ILE A 73 16.40 39.77 -56.56
CA ILE A 73 17.26 39.44 -57.70
C ILE A 73 17.98 40.74 -58.11
N PRO A 74 19.32 40.82 -58.02
CA PRO A 74 20.06 42.02 -58.41
C PRO A 74 19.72 42.45 -59.84
N GLY A 75 19.31 43.70 -60.03
CA GLY A 75 18.92 44.27 -61.33
C GLY A 75 17.48 43.99 -61.76
N TYR A 76 16.68 43.24 -60.98
CA TYR A 76 15.28 42.91 -61.31
C TYR A 76 14.35 43.14 -60.11
N ALA A 77 13.31 43.94 -60.31
CA ALA A 77 12.25 44.12 -59.31
C ALA A 77 11.24 42.96 -59.41
N VAL A 78 11.22 42.07 -58.41
CA VAL A 78 10.24 40.97 -58.33
C VAL A 78 9.17 41.34 -57.29
N PRO A 79 7.89 41.44 -57.67
CA PRO A 79 6.81 41.66 -56.72
C PRO A 79 6.73 40.54 -55.68
N GLY A 80 6.52 40.90 -54.41
CA GLY A 80 6.24 39.92 -53.37
C GLY A 80 4.95 39.15 -53.65
N TYR A 81 4.90 37.88 -53.27
CA TYR A 81 3.75 37.01 -53.47
C TYR A 81 3.43 36.23 -52.18
N SER A 82 2.18 35.83 -52.01
CA SER A 82 1.79 34.97 -50.88
C SER A 82 1.78 33.50 -51.29
N THR A 83 2.16 32.63 -50.36
CA THR A 83 1.93 31.18 -50.44
C THR A 83 0.84 30.84 -49.45
N VAL A 84 -0.29 30.32 -49.92
CA VAL A 84 -1.42 29.95 -49.08
C VAL A 84 -1.94 28.59 -49.54
N GLY A 85 -1.91 27.62 -48.63
CA GLY A 85 -2.48 26.31 -48.89
C GLY A 85 -2.50 25.42 -47.66
N PHE A 86 -3.03 24.21 -47.83
CA PHE A 86 -2.99 23.16 -46.84
C PHE A 86 -2.57 21.83 -47.46
N THR A 87 -1.91 21.00 -46.66
CA THR A 87 -1.51 19.63 -46.97
C THR A 87 -2.22 18.70 -46.00
N LEU A 88 -3.02 17.78 -46.52
CA LEU A 88 -3.46 16.59 -45.79
C LEU A 88 -2.44 15.48 -46.05
N SER A 89 -1.84 14.91 -45.01
CA SER A 89 -0.89 13.79 -45.10
C SER A 89 -1.46 12.54 -44.42
N LEU A 90 -1.17 11.38 -45.01
CA LEU A 90 -1.45 10.05 -44.48
C LEU A 90 -0.13 9.29 -44.38
N ASN A 91 0.14 8.70 -43.23
CA ASN A 91 1.25 7.79 -43.01
C ASN A 91 0.75 6.52 -42.32
N GLN A 92 0.82 5.38 -43.00
CA GLN A 92 0.48 4.08 -42.45
C GLN A 92 1.72 3.18 -42.48
N PRO A 93 2.32 2.85 -41.33
CA PRO A 93 3.38 1.85 -41.26
C PRO A 93 2.86 0.49 -41.75
N LEU A 94 3.52 -0.11 -42.73
CA LEU A 94 3.23 -1.47 -43.20
C LEU A 94 4.20 -2.48 -42.61
N PHE A 95 5.48 -2.09 -42.50
CA PHE A 95 6.51 -2.85 -41.81
C PHE A 95 7.43 -1.89 -41.04
N ASN A 96 7.41 -2.01 -39.72
CA ASN A 96 8.33 -1.30 -38.82
C ASN A 96 8.52 -2.15 -37.57
N TRP A 97 9.69 -2.79 -37.47
CA TRP A 97 9.99 -3.72 -36.37
C TRP A 97 10.03 -3.00 -35.01
N ALA A 98 10.61 -1.81 -34.95
CA ALA A 98 10.68 -1.04 -33.72
C ALA A 98 9.28 -0.62 -33.21
N ALA A 99 8.38 -0.26 -34.13
CA ALA A 99 6.98 0.04 -33.78
C ALA A 99 6.24 -1.22 -33.29
N TRP A 100 6.49 -2.38 -33.90
CA TRP A 100 5.92 -3.65 -33.47
C TRP A 100 6.37 -4.03 -32.05
N GLU A 101 7.67 -3.97 -31.76
CA GLU A 101 8.18 -4.25 -30.42
C GLU A 101 7.69 -3.21 -29.40
N THR A 102 7.56 -1.94 -29.78
CA THR A 102 6.96 -0.91 -28.91
C THR A 102 5.51 -1.23 -28.55
N TYR A 103 4.72 -1.79 -29.49
CA TYR A 103 3.37 -2.27 -29.21
C TYR A 103 3.37 -3.46 -28.24
N GLN A 104 4.28 -4.43 -28.42
CA GLN A 104 4.41 -5.57 -27.51
C GLN A 104 4.85 -5.13 -26.10
N GLN A 105 5.83 -4.24 -25.99
CA GLN A 105 6.24 -3.61 -24.72
C GLN A 105 5.07 -2.87 -24.06
N GLY A 106 4.25 -2.15 -24.85
CA GLY A 106 3.04 -1.48 -24.36
C GLY A 106 2.06 -2.43 -23.65
N GLN A 107 1.88 -3.65 -24.15
CA GLN A 107 1.06 -4.68 -23.51
C GLN A 107 1.69 -5.16 -22.20
N LEU A 108 3.00 -5.41 -22.19
CA LEU A 108 3.72 -5.80 -20.99
C LEU A 108 3.70 -4.71 -19.91
N PHE A 109 3.80 -3.43 -20.27
CA PHE A 109 3.65 -2.33 -19.32
C PHE A 109 2.25 -2.31 -18.68
N ALA A 110 1.20 -2.63 -19.43
CA ALA A 110 -0.15 -2.77 -18.86
C ALA A 110 -0.22 -3.97 -17.89
N MET A 111 0.40 -5.10 -18.23
CA MET A 111 0.47 -6.27 -17.34
C MET A 111 1.29 -5.99 -16.06
N ASP A 112 2.39 -5.25 -16.15
CA ASP A 112 3.14 -4.79 -14.96
C ASP A 112 2.29 -3.88 -14.08
N ALA A 113 1.52 -2.98 -14.71
CA ALA A 113 0.61 -2.10 -13.99
C ALA A 113 -0.46 -2.89 -13.22
N ASP A 114 -1.03 -3.93 -13.80
CA ASP A 114 -2.00 -4.80 -13.13
C ASP A 114 -1.38 -5.47 -11.89
N GLN A 115 -0.14 -5.97 -12.00
CA GLN A 115 0.59 -6.54 -10.87
C GLN A 115 0.93 -5.48 -9.80
N ALA A 116 1.31 -4.27 -10.21
CA ALA A 116 1.60 -3.17 -9.30
C ALA A 116 0.35 -2.74 -8.51
N LEU A 117 -0.83 -2.69 -9.15
CA LEU A 117 -2.09 -2.40 -8.47
C LEU A 117 -2.48 -3.52 -7.49
N ALA A 118 -2.31 -4.78 -7.90
CA ALA A 118 -2.57 -5.93 -7.03
C ALA A 118 -1.66 -5.92 -5.78
N GLN A 119 -0.38 -5.61 -5.97
CA GLN A 119 0.57 -5.42 -4.86
C GLN A 119 0.14 -4.27 -3.94
N ALA A 120 -0.19 -3.10 -4.50
CA ALA A 120 -0.64 -1.95 -3.72
C ALA A 120 -1.91 -2.24 -2.91
N ARG A 121 -2.85 -3.03 -3.45
CA ARG A 121 -4.03 -3.52 -2.71
C ARG A 121 -3.60 -4.39 -1.54
N GLN A 122 -2.70 -5.34 -1.76
CA GLN A 122 -2.20 -6.22 -0.70
C GLN A 122 -1.45 -5.46 0.40
N ASP A 123 -0.62 -4.50 0.01
CA ASP A 123 0.10 -3.62 0.94
C ASP A 123 -0.87 -2.80 1.79
N LEU A 124 -1.96 -2.30 1.20
CA LEU A 124 -3.04 -1.65 1.95
C LEU A 124 -3.67 -2.60 2.96
N LEU A 125 -4.02 -3.83 2.58
CA LEU A 125 -4.61 -4.81 3.49
C LEU A 125 -3.67 -5.10 4.67
N LEU A 126 -2.37 -5.23 4.42
CA LEU A 126 -1.36 -5.42 5.48
C LEU A 126 -1.21 -4.19 6.37
N ARG A 127 -1.18 -2.97 5.80
CA ARG A 127 -1.09 -1.71 6.56
C ARG A 127 -2.30 -1.52 7.46
N VAL A 128 -3.51 -1.74 6.96
CA VAL A 128 -4.75 -1.70 7.76
C VAL A 128 -4.70 -2.74 8.87
N SER A 129 -4.31 -3.98 8.55
CA SER A 129 -4.23 -5.06 9.53
C SER A 129 -3.22 -4.76 10.64
N GLN A 130 -2.03 -4.25 10.29
CA GLN A 130 -1.02 -3.81 11.27
C GLN A 130 -1.58 -2.71 12.18
N ALA A 131 -2.11 -1.63 11.60
CA ALA A 131 -2.65 -0.52 12.38
C ALA A 131 -3.85 -0.94 13.26
N TYR A 132 -4.67 -1.87 12.77
CA TYR A 132 -5.76 -2.46 13.54
C TYR A 132 -5.23 -3.26 14.74
N PHE A 133 -4.25 -4.14 14.53
CA PHE A 133 -3.66 -4.94 15.60
C PHE A 133 -2.87 -4.10 16.61
N ASP A 134 -2.21 -3.03 16.17
CA ASP A 134 -1.55 -2.07 17.06
C ASP A 134 -2.58 -1.33 17.93
N ALA A 135 -3.73 -0.95 17.34
CA ALA A 135 -4.82 -0.33 18.07
C ALA A 135 -5.50 -1.28 19.06
N LEU A 136 -5.67 -2.55 18.67
CA LEU A 136 -6.20 -3.58 19.53
C LEU A 136 -5.26 -3.88 20.71
N ASP A 137 -3.96 -4.03 20.46
CA ASP A 137 -2.95 -4.22 21.51
C ASP A 137 -2.92 -3.03 22.47
N ALA A 138 -2.97 -1.79 21.96
CA ALA A 138 -3.02 -0.60 22.81
C ALA A 138 -4.32 -0.52 23.64
N GLN A 139 -5.46 -0.93 23.08
CA GLN A 139 -6.75 -0.96 23.77
C GLN A 139 -6.72 -1.94 24.95
N GLU A 140 -6.23 -3.16 24.71
CA GLU A 140 -6.08 -4.19 25.73
C GLU A 140 -5.02 -3.80 26.78
N ALA A 141 -3.90 -3.21 26.34
CA ALA A 141 -2.86 -2.73 27.25
C ALA A 141 -3.37 -1.65 28.20
N LEU A 142 -4.22 -0.74 27.73
CA LEU A 142 -4.88 0.26 28.60
C LEU A 142 -5.82 -0.42 29.59
N ALA A 143 -6.66 -1.38 29.13
CA ALA A 143 -7.56 -2.11 30.02
C ALA A 143 -6.80 -2.87 31.13
N LEU A 144 -5.69 -3.53 30.77
CA LEU A 144 -4.80 -4.20 31.71
C LEU A 144 -4.12 -3.21 32.67
N ALA A 145 -3.64 -2.07 32.19
CA ALA A 145 -3.00 -1.04 33.01
C ALA A 145 -3.99 -0.44 34.02
N THR A 146 -5.21 -0.11 33.60
CA THR A 146 -6.28 0.38 34.49
C THR A 146 -6.63 -0.66 35.56
N ASN A 147 -6.71 -1.94 35.20
CA ASN A 147 -6.94 -3.01 36.18
C ASN A 147 -5.76 -3.17 37.15
N HIS A 148 -4.53 -3.02 36.67
CA HIS A 148 -3.33 -3.05 37.50
C HIS A 148 -3.29 -1.89 38.50
N VAL A 149 -3.59 -0.65 38.07
CA VAL A 149 -3.74 0.51 38.97
C VAL A 149 -4.77 0.25 40.06
N LYS A 150 -5.94 -0.31 39.70
CA LYS A 150 -6.98 -0.67 40.69
C LYS A 150 -6.50 -1.72 41.69
N ALA A 151 -5.76 -2.73 41.24
CA ALA A 151 -5.21 -3.78 42.10
C ALA A 151 -4.19 -3.20 43.09
N VAL A 152 -3.21 -2.45 42.59
CA VAL A 152 -2.16 -1.84 43.42
C VAL A 152 -2.73 -0.77 44.37
N ALA A 153 -3.75 -0.01 43.95
CA ALA A 153 -4.48 0.91 44.82
C ALA A 153 -5.15 0.19 46.01
N ALA A 154 -5.73 -0.99 45.76
CA ALA A 154 -6.31 -1.80 46.82
C ALA A 154 -5.23 -2.32 47.80
N GLN A 155 -4.05 -2.70 47.30
CA GLN A 155 -2.91 -3.08 48.16
C GLN A 155 -2.38 -1.92 48.98
N LEU A 156 -2.26 -0.71 48.40
CA LEU A 156 -1.88 0.50 49.12
C LEU A 156 -2.87 0.82 50.25
N ALA A 157 -4.17 0.77 49.96
CA ALA A 157 -5.19 1.00 50.97
C ALA A 157 -5.14 -0.04 52.10
N LEU A 158 -4.85 -1.30 51.77
CA LEU A 158 -4.67 -2.37 52.76
C LEU A 158 -3.42 -2.14 53.63
N ALA A 159 -2.29 -1.79 53.02
CA ALA A 159 -1.04 -1.50 53.72
C ALA A 159 -1.18 -0.32 54.68
N GLN A 160 -1.82 0.77 54.25
CA GLN A 160 -2.10 1.94 55.10
C GLN A 160 -2.97 1.59 56.32
N ARG A 161 -4.01 0.77 56.12
CA ARG A 161 -4.89 0.32 57.23
C ARG A 161 -4.13 -0.55 58.22
N ARG A 162 -3.34 -1.50 57.75
CA ARG A 162 -2.52 -2.37 58.63
C ARG A 162 -1.46 -1.58 59.39
N PHE A 163 -0.82 -0.60 58.76
CA PHE A 163 0.12 0.30 59.43
C PHE A 163 -0.56 1.13 60.54
N ALA A 164 -1.76 1.66 60.27
CA ALA A 164 -2.54 2.41 61.27
C ALA A 164 -2.96 1.55 62.48
N LEU A 165 -3.13 0.24 62.27
CA LEU A 165 -3.43 -0.73 63.33
C LEU A 165 -2.17 -1.26 64.04
N GLY A 166 -0.98 -0.91 63.57
CA GLY A 166 0.31 -1.42 64.09
C GLY A 166 0.72 -2.81 63.59
N ASP A 167 -0.04 -3.39 62.66
CA ASP A 167 0.14 -4.75 62.13
C ASP A 167 1.04 -4.82 60.88
N ALA A 168 1.49 -3.67 60.34
CA ALA A 168 2.41 -3.58 59.22
C ALA A 168 3.43 -2.45 59.41
N THR A 169 4.50 -2.45 58.62
CA THR A 169 5.57 -1.46 58.72
C THR A 169 5.32 -0.25 57.82
N ILE A 170 6.00 0.87 58.12
CA ILE A 170 6.00 2.04 57.21
C ILE A 170 6.62 1.72 55.84
N VAL A 171 7.50 0.71 55.79
CA VAL A 171 8.13 0.22 54.55
C VAL A 171 7.06 -0.34 53.62
N ASP A 172 6.15 -1.19 54.11
CA ASP A 172 5.06 -1.77 53.31
C ASP A 172 4.16 -0.70 52.66
N THR A 173 3.93 0.42 53.37
CA THR A 173 3.13 1.54 52.86
C THR A 173 3.89 2.33 51.80
N ASN A 174 5.18 2.58 52.02
CA ASN A 174 6.01 3.31 51.06
C ASN A 174 6.26 2.50 49.78
N GLU A 175 6.45 1.18 49.88
CA GLU A 175 6.57 0.29 48.73
C GLU A 175 5.28 0.23 47.92
N ALA A 176 4.12 0.07 48.57
CA ALA A 176 2.84 0.09 47.89
C ALA A 176 2.55 1.43 47.21
N LYS A 177 2.99 2.54 47.83
CA LYS A 177 2.86 3.88 47.24
C LYS A 177 3.74 4.01 45.99
N ALA A 178 5.00 3.58 46.06
CA ALA A 178 5.89 3.59 44.91
C ALA A 178 5.35 2.74 43.76
N GLY A 179 4.80 1.56 44.06
CA GLY A 179 4.12 0.70 43.07
C GLY A 179 2.89 1.36 42.45
N PHE A 180 2.06 2.03 43.26
CA PHE A 180 0.88 2.74 42.76
C PHE A 180 1.26 3.89 41.83
N ASP A 181 2.24 4.71 42.23
CA ASP A 181 2.72 5.84 41.43
C ASP A 181 3.33 5.35 40.10
N ALA A 182 4.04 4.21 40.11
CA ALA A 182 4.55 3.56 38.89
C ALA A 182 3.43 3.01 37.99
N ALA A 183 2.42 2.33 38.55
CA ALA A 183 1.27 1.84 37.80
C ALA A 183 0.47 2.97 37.15
N GLN A 184 0.34 4.11 37.84
CA GLN A 184 -0.34 5.30 37.30
C GLN A 184 0.44 5.90 36.12
N ALA A 185 1.77 5.94 36.18
CA ALA A 185 2.59 6.37 35.05
C ALA A 185 2.43 5.44 33.84
N ASP A 186 2.36 4.12 34.06
CA ASP A 186 2.13 3.12 33.03
C ASP A 186 0.75 3.29 32.35
N GLU A 187 -0.30 3.57 33.11
CA GLU A 187 -1.66 3.83 32.59
C GLU A 187 -1.69 5.07 31.68
N ILE A 188 -1.03 6.17 32.08
CA ILE A 188 -0.92 7.39 31.26
C ILE A 188 -0.19 7.07 29.94
N GLY A 189 0.89 6.31 30.01
CA GLY A 189 1.63 5.86 28.83
C GLY A 189 0.81 4.93 27.93
N ALA A 190 -0.01 4.05 28.48
CA ALA A 190 -0.90 3.17 27.73
C ALA A 190 -2.02 3.96 27.02
N ARG A 191 -2.60 4.96 27.70
CA ARG A 191 -3.62 5.84 27.11
C ARG A 191 -3.08 6.64 25.93
N THR A 192 -1.89 7.21 26.08
CA THR A 192 -1.23 7.96 24.99
C THR A 192 -0.95 7.08 23.77
N ARG A 193 -0.55 5.82 24.00
CA ARG A 193 -0.35 4.83 22.93
C ARG A 193 -1.65 4.47 22.22
N LEU A 194 -2.76 4.33 22.96
CA LEU A 194 -4.08 4.09 22.38
C LEU A 194 -4.48 5.25 21.45
N ASP A 195 -4.40 6.49 21.94
CA ASP A 195 -4.75 7.67 21.15
C ASP A 195 -3.90 7.77 19.87
N ALA A 196 -2.59 7.48 19.97
CA ALA A 196 -1.68 7.47 18.82
C ALA A 196 -2.02 6.34 17.82
N SER A 197 -2.36 5.14 18.30
CA SER A 197 -2.73 4.00 17.45
C SER A 197 -4.03 4.24 16.69
N TYR A 198 -5.04 4.85 17.32
CA TYR A 198 -6.27 5.25 16.65
C TYR A 198 -6.05 6.36 15.63
N ALA A 199 -5.18 7.33 15.92
CA ALA A 199 -4.83 8.36 14.94
C ALA A 199 -4.12 7.75 13.71
N ALA A 200 -3.24 6.77 13.91
CA ALA A 200 -2.57 6.06 12.82
C ALA A 200 -3.56 5.25 11.97
N LEU A 201 -4.50 4.54 12.60
CA LEU A 201 -5.54 3.80 11.91
C LEU A 201 -6.52 4.73 11.16
N GLN A 202 -6.92 5.84 11.78
CA GLN A 202 -7.76 6.87 11.18
C GLN A 202 -7.12 7.47 9.92
N LYS A 203 -5.79 7.67 9.90
CA LYS A 203 -5.07 8.17 8.71
C LYS A 203 -5.28 7.26 7.50
N ILE A 204 -5.31 5.94 7.70
CA ILE A 204 -5.42 4.96 6.61
C ILE A 204 -6.89 4.81 6.18
N VAL A 205 -7.82 4.70 7.13
CA VAL A 205 -9.23 4.44 6.83
C VAL A 205 -9.98 5.71 6.41
N GLY A 206 -9.48 6.90 6.76
CA GLY A 206 -10.07 8.19 6.39
C GLY A 206 -11.29 8.59 7.23
N GLN A 207 -11.58 7.87 8.33
CA GLN A 207 -12.66 8.20 9.26
C GLN A 207 -12.22 8.03 10.72
N PRO A 208 -12.81 8.77 11.67
CA PRO A 208 -12.50 8.60 13.09
C PRO A 208 -12.75 7.17 13.56
N VAL A 209 -11.77 6.58 14.25
CA VAL A 209 -11.89 5.26 14.87
C VAL A 209 -11.87 5.43 16.38
N GLY A 210 -12.99 5.14 17.03
CA GLY A 210 -13.11 5.23 18.50
C GLY A 210 -12.85 3.92 19.22
N ARG A 211 -13.15 2.79 18.57
CA ARG A 211 -12.99 1.45 19.15
C ARG A 211 -12.84 0.36 18.10
N VAL A 212 -12.07 -0.67 18.43
CA VAL A 212 -11.88 -1.87 17.60
C VAL A 212 -12.42 -3.13 18.29
N ASN A 213 -12.80 -4.13 17.49
CA ASN A 213 -13.24 -5.43 17.99
C ASN A 213 -12.09 -6.18 18.68
N GLY A 214 -12.39 -6.76 19.83
CA GLY A 214 -11.47 -7.44 20.72
C GLY A 214 -11.31 -8.92 20.34
N TRP A 215 -10.39 -9.60 21.02
CA TRP A 215 -10.23 -11.04 20.85
C TRP A 215 -11.43 -11.80 21.44
N HIS A 216 -11.96 -12.78 20.71
CA HIS A 216 -12.86 -13.76 21.31
C HIS A 216 -12.11 -14.61 22.36
N ASP A 217 -12.76 -15.02 23.45
CA ASP A 217 -12.13 -15.89 24.47
C ASP A 217 -11.64 -17.22 23.86
N ASP A 218 -12.44 -17.82 22.98
CA ASP A 218 -12.10 -18.99 22.16
C ASP A 218 -11.18 -18.73 20.95
N PHE A 219 -10.54 -17.55 20.85
CA PHE A 219 -9.63 -17.26 19.75
C PHE A 219 -8.52 -18.32 19.63
N ARG A 220 -8.43 -18.95 18.46
CA ARG A 220 -7.42 -19.97 18.15
C ARG A 220 -6.77 -19.66 16.82
N LEU A 221 -5.49 -19.33 16.87
CA LEU A 221 -4.66 -19.19 15.69
C LEU A 221 -4.67 -20.51 14.89
N ARG A 222 -5.04 -20.41 13.62
CA ARG A 222 -5.08 -21.57 12.71
C ARG A 222 -3.65 -22.06 12.46
N PRO A 223 -3.40 -23.38 12.47
CA PRO A 223 -2.13 -23.93 12.03
C PRO A 223 -1.80 -23.53 10.60
N ILE A 224 -0.51 -23.43 10.28
CA ILE A 224 -0.04 -23.21 8.91
C ILE A 224 -0.34 -24.47 8.08
N ASP A 225 -0.89 -24.28 6.88
CA ASP A 225 -1.17 -25.35 5.92
C ASP A 225 -0.73 -24.89 4.52
N PRO A 226 0.21 -25.58 3.84
CA PRO A 226 0.92 -26.77 4.28
C PRO A 226 1.97 -26.45 5.37
N PRO A 227 2.25 -27.40 6.31
CA PRO A 227 3.27 -27.26 7.35
C PRO A 227 4.67 -27.55 6.80
N ASP A 228 5.01 -26.97 5.64
CA ASP A 228 6.31 -27.13 4.98
C ASP A 228 6.81 -25.76 4.51
N VAL A 229 7.93 -25.32 5.07
CA VAL A 229 8.54 -24.02 4.75
C VAL A 229 8.99 -23.94 3.29
N GLU A 230 9.50 -25.03 2.71
CA GLU A 230 10.03 -25.00 1.35
C GLU A 230 8.92 -24.86 0.31
N ALA A 231 7.72 -25.38 0.59
CA ALA A 231 6.54 -25.14 -0.24
C ALA A 231 6.17 -23.65 -0.33
N TRP A 232 6.22 -22.92 0.80
CA TRP A 232 5.95 -21.48 0.82
C TRP A 232 7.05 -20.67 0.13
N VAL A 233 8.32 -21.05 0.32
CA VAL A 233 9.47 -20.42 -0.35
C VAL A 233 9.37 -20.59 -1.87
N GLY A 234 9.14 -21.81 -2.34
CA GLY A 234 8.99 -22.09 -3.77
C GLY A 234 7.81 -21.37 -4.41
N ALA A 235 6.68 -21.30 -3.70
CA ALA A 235 5.53 -20.50 -4.13
C ALA A 235 5.89 -19.01 -4.22
N ALA A 236 6.49 -18.42 -3.18
CA ALA A 236 6.84 -17.00 -3.16
C ALA A 236 7.81 -16.61 -4.29
N MET A 237 8.78 -17.47 -4.60
CA MET A 237 9.74 -17.29 -5.71
C MET A 237 9.11 -17.28 -7.11
N THR A 238 7.81 -17.58 -7.24
CA THR A 238 7.10 -17.63 -8.53
C THR A 238 5.83 -16.80 -8.55
N SER A 239 5.12 -16.71 -7.42
CA SER A 239 3.81 -16.09 -7.32
C SER A 239 3.83 -14.70 -6.69
N ASN A 240 4.90 -14.31 -5.99
CA ASN A 240 4.97 -12.97 -5.41
C ASN A 240 4.80 -11.89 -6.49
N HIS A 241 4.07 -10.81 -6.17
CA HIS A 241 3.80 -9.75 -7.14
C HIS A 241 5.08 -9.08 -7.63
N ASP A 242 6.04 -8.76 -6.76
CA ASP A 242 7.30 -8.14 -7.18
C ASP A 242 8.10 -9.06 -8.11
N VAL A 243 8.14 -10.36 -7.81
CA VAL A 243 8.76 -11.36 -8.69
C VAL A 243 8.11 -11.36 -10.07
N ARG A 244 6.77 -11.40 -10.16
CA ARG A 244 6.07 -11.36 -11.46
C ARG A 244 6.36 -10.06 -12.20
N ARG A 245 6.43 -8.93 -11.50
CA ARG A 245 6.81 -7.64 -12.08
C ARG A 245 8.24 -7.65 -12.64
N LYS A 246 9.19 -8.25 -11.93
CA LYS A 246 10.56 -8.43 -12.44
C LYS A 246 10.63 -9.39 -13.63
N MET A 247 9.81 -10.44 -13.67
CA MET A 247 9.69 -11.30 -14.85
C MET A 247 9.21 -10.52 -16.07
N ILE A 248 8.17 -9.69 -15.90
CA ILE A 248 7.66 -8.81 -16.96
C ILE A 248 8.74 -7.79 -17.38
N ALA A 249 9.46 -7.20 -16.43
CA ALA A 249 10.55 -6.25 -16.70
C ALA A 249 11.70 -6.90 -17.49
N ALA A 250 12.07 -8.14 -17.18
CA ALA A 250 13.06 -8.91 -17.94
C ALA A 250 12.57 -9.18 -19.38
N GLU A 251 11.30 -9.50 -19.56
CA GLU A 251 10.72 -9.65 -20.91
C GLU A 251 10.71 -8.33 -21.69
N ILE A 252 10.38 -7.20 -21.04
CA ILE A 252 10.45 -5.86 -21.64
C ILE A 252 11.87 -5.53 -22.09
N ALA A 253 12.89 -5.89 -21.28
CA ALA A 253 14.29 -5.67 -21.61
C ALA A 253 14.73 -6.51 -22.82
N GLY A 254 14.34 -7.79 -22.89
CA GLY A 254 14.57 -8.63 -24.07
C GLY A 254 13.90 -8.09 -25.35
N ARG A 255 12.70 -7.51 -25.22
CA ARG A 255 12.04 -6.81 -26.34
C ARG A 255 12.74 -5.51 -26.72
N GLU A 256 13.37 -4.81 -25.78
CA GLU A 256 14.17 -3.62 -26.09
C GLU A 256 15.41 -3.98 -26.93
N VAL A 257 16.03 -5.14 -26.69
CA VAL A 257 17.08 -5.68 -27.56
C VAL A 257 16.55 -5.92 -28.97
N SER A 258 15.40 -6.59 -29.10
CA SER A 258 14.75 -6.84 -30.40
C SER A 258 14.42 -5.53 -31.13
N LYS A 259 13.90 -4.54 -30.40
CA LYS A 259 13.59 -3.20 -30.91
C LYS A 259 14.84 -2.45 -31.37
N ALA A 260 15.94 -2.54 -30.61
CA ALA A 260 17.23 -1.96 -30.98
C ALA A 260 17.76 -2.59 -32.28
N ARG A 261 17.65 -3.91 -32.45
CA ARG A 261 17.99 -4.61 -33.71
C ARG A 261 17.12 -4.18 -34.89
N GLY A 262 15.88 -3.77 -34.62
CA GLY A 262 14.99 -3.18 -35.62
C GLY A 262 15.55 -1.93 -36.31
N GLY A 263 16.55 -1.26 -35.72
CA GLY A 263 17.26 -0.15 -36.35
C GLY A 263 18.00 -0.53 -37.64
N ASP A 264 18.39 -1.81 -37.79
CA ASP A 264 19.07 -2.33 -38.98
C ASP A 264 18.07 -2.88 -40.04
N TYR A 265 16.78 -2.92 -39.72
CA TYR A 265 15.77 -3.47 -40.62
C TYR A 265 15.20 -2.40 -41.56
N PRO A 266 14.81 -2.76 -42.79
CA PRO A 266 14.09 -1.84 -43.65
C PRO A 266 12.76 -1.45 -43.00
N SER A 267 12.27 -0.26 -43.28
CA SER A 267 10.90 0.14 -42.93
C SER A 267 10.10 0.40 -44.19
N VAL A 268 8.83 0.01 -44.17
CA VAL A 268 7.90 0.17 -45.29
C VAL A 268 6.67 0.89 -44.78
N ALA A 269 6.28 1.98 -45.43
CA ALA A 269 5.08 2.73 -45.12
C ALA A 269 4.26 3.05 -46.38
N LEU A 270 2.94 3.03 -46.25
CA LEU A 270 2.04 3.64 -47.21
C LEU A 270 1.96 5.12 -46.87
N VAL A 271 2.41 5.97 -47.79
CA VAL A 271 2.38 7.42 -47.65
C VAL A 271 1.43 8.01 -48.69
N GLY A 272 0.67 9.01 -48.27
CA GLY A 272 -0.21 9.75 -49.15
C GLY A 272 -0.26 11.22 -48.76
N ASN A 273 -0.44 12.10 -49.73
CA ASN A 273 -0.65 13.50 -49.46
C ASN A 273 -1.61 14.12 -50.48
N VAL A 274 -2.40 15.09 -50.02
CA VAL A 274 -3.23 15.94 -50.85
C VAL A 274 -2.93 17.38 -50.48
N ASN A 275 -2.40 18.13 -51.44
CA ASN A 275 -2.09 19.55 -51.34
C ASN A 275 -3.18 20.34 -52.05
N ASN A 276 -3.70 21.38 -51.42
CA ASN A 276 -4.61 22.34 -52.04
C ASN A 276 -4.18 23.76 -51.65
N GLY A 277 -4.04 24.64 -52.64
CA GLY A 277 -3.59 26.00 -52.37
C GLY A 277 -3.44 26.82 -53.63
N ASN A 278 -2.91 28.03 -53.47
CA ASN A 278 -2.60 28.89 -54.59
C ASN A 278 -1.42 28.35 -55.41
N ALA A 279 -1.21 28.92 -56.60
CA ALA A 279 -0.18 28.40 -57.51
C ALA A 279 1.24 28.41 -56.91
N ALA A 280 1.53 29.39 -56.03
CA ALA A 280 2.75 29.47 -55.24
C ALA A 280 2.92 28.33 -54.24
N PHE A 281 1.83 27.80 -53.68
CA PHE A 281 1.85 26.65 -52.78
C PHE A 281 2.04 25.32 -53.52
N ILE A 282 1.32 25.12 -54.63
CA ILE A 282 1.34 23.83 -55.35
C ILE A 282 2.62 23.64 -56.17
N ASN A 283 3.16 24.70 -56.78
CA ASN A 283 4.27 24.59 -57.74
C ASN A 283 5.61 25.12 -57.18
N GLY A 284 5.65 25.59 -55.93
CA GLY A 284 6.86 26.16 -55.31
C GLY A 284 7.37 27.44 -55.97
N GLN A 285 6.60 28.03 -56.90
CA GLN A 285 6.94 29.24 -57.64
C GLN A 285 5.70 30.12 -57.82
N ALA A 286 5.90 31.44 -57.87
CA ALA A 286 4.86 32.36 -58.32
C ALA A 286 4.53 32.05 -59.79
N ASN A 287 3.41 31.38 -60.03
CA ASN A 287 2.99 31.03 -61.37
C ASN A 287 2.30 32.26 -62.01
N PHE A 288 3.07 33.09 -62.70
CA PHE A 288 2.57 34.30 -63.36
C PHE A 288 1.84 34.04 -64.70
N TYR A 289 1.82 32.79 -65.18
CA TYR A 289 1.48 32.46 -66.58
C TYR A 289 0.21 31.63 -66.78
N THR A 290 -0.33 31.00 -65.74
CA THR A 290 -1.57 30.20 -65.85
C THR A 290 -2.64 30.86 -64.98
N GLY A 291 -3.71 31.41 -65.58
CA GLY A 291 -4.79 32.14 -64.88
C GLY A 291 -5.60 31.35 -63.82
N GLY A 292 -5.13 30.16 -63.43
CA GLY A 292 -5.66 29.40 -62.29
C GLY A 292 -4.99 29.81 -60.98
N ASN A 293 -5.69 30.58 -60.15
CA ASN A 293 -5.18 31.05 -58.86
C ASN A 293 -5.17 29.97 -57.75
N ARG A 294 -5.69 28.77 -58.01
CA ARG A 294 -5.73 27.63 -57.06
C ARG A 294 -5.62 26.30 -57.78
N GLY A 295 -4.98 25.33 -57.13
CA GLY A 295 -4.83 23.96 -57.63
C GLY A 295 -4.92 22.93 -56.50
N THR A 296 -5.17 21.68 -56.91
CA THR A 296 -5.10 20.50 -56.03
C THR A 296 -4.12 19.51 -56.65
N ALA A 297 -3.19 19.00 -55.85
CA ALA A 297 -2.25 17.95 -56.27
C ALA A 297 -2.24 16.87 -55.19
N GLY A 298 -2.27 15.60 -55.59
CA GLY A 298 -2.25 14.48 -54.66
C GLY A 298 -1.29 13.38 -55.13
N ALA A 299 -0.73 12.66 -54.17
CA ALA A 299 0.08 11.48 -54.42
C ALA A 299 -0.21 10.41 -53.37
N ILE A 300 -0.08 9.15 -53.76
CA ILE A 300 -0.10 8.00 -52.88
C ILE A 300 0.98 7.03 -53.36
N GLY A 301 1.72 6.43 -52.44
CA GLY A 301 2.82 5.55 -52.77
C GLY A 301 3.33 4.75 -51.59
N LEU A 302 4.21 3.80 -51.90
CA LEU A 302 4.96 3.05 -50.90
C LEU A 302 6.32 3.70 -50.71
N GLN A 303 6.69 3.97 -49.47
CA GLN A 303 8.01 4.45 -49.10
C GLN A 303 8.76 3.32 -48.39
N ILE A 304 9.92 2.95 -48.94
CA ILE A 304 10.83 1.97 -48.37
C ILE A 304 12.10 2.70 -47.93
N SER A 305 12.45 2.61 -46.65
CA SER A 305 13.67 3.20 -46.09
C SER A 305 14.57 2.11 -45.56
N ILE A 306 15.79 2.02 -46.11
CA ILE A 306 16.80 1.02 -45.74
C ILE A 306 18.03 1.76 -45.20
N PRO A 307 18.27 1.73 -43.88
CA PRO A 307 19.46 2.36 -43.32
C PRO A 307 20.70 1.55 -43.73
N LEU A 308 21.68 2.22 -44.35
CA LEU A 308 22.95 1.58 -44.75
C LEU A 308 24.07 1.84 -43.72
N THR A 309 24.07 3.02 -43.11
CA THR A 309 24.99 3.41 -42.04
C THR A 309 24.34 4.50 -41.19
N ASP A 310 24.55 4.43 -39.88
CA ASP A 310 24.06 5.38 -38.90
C ASP A 310 25.19 5.87 -37.96
N GLY A 311 26.45 5.69 -38.38
CA GLY A 311 27.61 6.02 -37.56
C GLY A 311 27.82 5.08 -36.36
N PHE A 312 27.39 3.82 -36.46
CA PHE A 312 27.46 2.79 -35.40
C PHE A 312 26.50 3.01 -34.22
N MET A 313 25.52 3.90 -34.36
CA MET A 313 24.55 4.21 -33.31
C MET A 313 23.74 2.95 -32.91
N THR A 314 23.21 2.21 -33.88
CA THR A 314 22.40 1.01 -33.66
C THR A 314 23.22 -0.09 -32.99
N ARG A 315 24.47 -0.31 -33.43
CA ARG A 315 25.38 -1.26 -32.77
C ARG A 315 25.64 -0.89 -31.31
N SER A 316 25.76 0.40 -31.00
CA SER A 316 25.93 0.86 -29.61
C SER A 316 24.67 0.61 -28.78
N ARG A 317 23.48 0.93 -29.31
CA ARG A 317 22.20 0.68 -28.64
C ARG A 317 21.95 -0.80 -28.38
N ILE A 318 22.33 -1.68 -29.30
CA ILE A 318 22.20 -3.14 -29.10
C ILE A 318 23.07 -3.60 -27.92
N ARG A 319 24.32 -3.09 -27.81
CA ARG A 319 25.19 -3.43 -26.67
C ARG A 319 24.64 -2.89 -25.35
N GLU A 320 24.13 -1.67 -25.35
CA GLU A 320 23.45 -1.08 -24.18
C GLU A 320 22.23 -1.91 -23.77
N ALA A 321 21.37 -2.27 -24.73
CA ALA A 321 20.17 -3.05 -24.47
C ALA A 321 20.49 -4.45 -23.90
N HIS A 322 21.55 -5.11 -24.38
CA HIS A 322 22.00 -6.38 -23.81
C HIS A 322 22.48 -6.23 -22.35
N ALA A 323 23.22 -5.16 -22.03
CA ALA A 323 23.62 -4.92 -20.65
C ALA A 323 22.42 -4.63 -19.72
N LEU A 324 21.37 -3.98 -20.24
CA LEU A 324 20.12 -3.74 -19.51
C LEU A 324 19.27 -5.02 -19.37
N GLU A 325 19.31 -5.92 -20.36
CA GLU A 325 18.72 -7.27 -20.28
C GLU A 325 19.40 -8.10 -19.20
N ASP A 326 20.75 -8.12 -19.16
CA ASP A 326 21.52 -8.79 -18.11
C ASP A 326 21.18 -8.23 -16.71
N LYS A 327 21.11 -6.90 -16.60
CA LYS A 327 20.66 -6.23 -15.36
C LYS A 327 19.26 -6.70 -14.94
N ALA A 328 18.30 -6.74 -15.86
CA ALA A 328 16.94 -7.16 -15.55
C ALA A 328 16.88 -8.64 -15.11
N GLY A 329 17.74 -9.49 -15.68
CA GLY A 329 17.91 -10.88 -15.24
C GLY A 329 18.44 -10.98 -13.80
N HIS A 330 19.43 -10.17 -13.43
CA HIS A 330 19.94 -10.12 -12.06
C HIS A 330 18.93 -9.51 -11.06
N ASP A 331 18.19 -8.49 -11.47
CA ASP A 331 17.12 -7.89 -10.65
C ASP A 331 15.99 -8.92 -10.37
N LEU A 332 15.71 -9.82 -11.32
CA LEU A 332 14.76 -10.93 -11.12
C LEU A 332 15.29 -11.98 -10.15
N ASP A 333 16.54 -12.41 -10.30
CA ASP A 333 17.18 -13.38 -9.39
C ASP A 333 17.20 -12.86 -7.93
N ASP A 334 17.49 -11.57 -7.74
CA ASP A 334 17.43 -10.92 -6.43
C ASP A 334 16.00 -10.87 -5.86
N ALA A 335 15.01 -10.50 -6.68
CA ALA A 335 13.61 -10.48 -6.25
C ALA A 335 13.10 -11.88 -5.86
N GLN A 336 13.49 -12.93 -6.59
CA GLN A 336 13.16 -14.31 -6.24
C GLN A 336 13.75 -14.69 -4.88
N ARG A 337 15.05 -14.42 -4.66
CA ARG A 337 15.70 -14.70 -3.36
C ARG A 337 15.09 -13.91 -2.21
N SER A 338 14.78 -12.63 -2.43
CA SER A 338 14.16 -11.75 -1.45
C SER A 338 12.74 -12.20 -1.08
N ALA A 339 11.95 -12.63 -2.08
CA ALA A 339 10.62 -13.22 -1.84
C ALA A 339 10.73 -14.53 -1.06
N GLY A 340 11.68 -15.40 -1.41
CA GLY A 340 11.94 -16.65 -0.69
C GLY A 340 12.36 -16.42 0.77
N LEU A 341 13.24 -15.44 1.02
CA LEU A 341 13.64 -15.05 2.38
C LEU A 341 12.45 -14.52 3.19
N SER A 342 11.66 -13.61 2.59
CA SER A 342 10.50 -13.01 3.24
C SER A 342 9.44 -14.05 3.62
N ALA A 343 9.20 -15.05 2.75
CA ALA A 343 8.29 -16.16 3.02
C ALA A 343 8.79 -17.05 4.16
N ARG A 344 10.10 -17.37 4.17
CA ARG A 344 10.73 -18.13 5.26
C ARG A 344 10.62 -17.41 6.59
N ASP A 345 10.90 -16.12 6.63
CA ASP A 345 10.82 -15.29 7.83
C ASP A 345 9.38 -15.21 8.36
N ALA A 346 8.40 -15.00 7.49
CA ALA A 346 6.99 -15.01 7.87
C ALA A 346 6.56 -16.38 8.41
N TYR A 347 6.95 -17.49 7.76
CA TYR A 347 6.65 -18.85 8.20
C TYR A 347 7.23 -19.15 9.59
N LEU A 348 8.50 -18.82 9.82
CA LEU A 348 9.16 -18.98 11.11
C LEU A 348 8.53 -18.05 12.16
N GLY A 349 8.13 -16.84 11.76
CA GLY A 349 7.38 -15.89 12.57
C GLY A 349 6.09 -16.49 13.11
N VAL A 350 5.25 -17.06 12.25
CA VAL A 350 4.00 -17.72 12.66
C VAL A 350 4.27 -18.95 13.54
N THR A 351 5.21 -19.81 13.13
CA THR A 351 5.54 -21.04 13.88
C THR A 351 5.99 -20.73 15.30
N ARG A 352 6.90 -19.76 15.46
CA ARG A 352 7.37 -19.26 16.75
C ARG A 352 6.23 -18.62 17.54
N GLY A 353 5.43 -17.77 16.91
CA GLY A 353 4.31 -17.07 17.55
C GLY A 353 3.26 -18.03 18.12
N LEU A 354 2.95 -19.11 17.38
CA LEU A 354 2.06 -20.18 17.83
C LEU A 354 2.59 -20.87 19.10
N ALA A 355 3.89 -21.19 19.13
CA ALA A 355 4.51 -21.82 20.30
C ALA A 355 4.58 -20.86 21.50
N GLN A 356 4.98 -19.61 21.27
CA GLN A 356 5.05 -18.57 22.31
C GLN A 356 3.68 -18.27 22.91
N THR A 357 2.63 -18.18 22.09
CA THR A 357 1.26 -17.97 22.57
C THR A 357 0.84 -19.05 23.57
N ARG A 358 1.15 -20.33 23.29
CA ARG A 358 0.84 -21.45 24.20
C ARG A 358 1.64 -21.37 25.51
N ALA A 359 2.92 -21.05 25.42
CA ALA A 359 3.79 -20.90 26.59
C ALA A 359 3.35 -19.73 27.49
N LEU A 360 3.03 -18.58 26.89
CA LEU A 360 2.56 -17.39 27.60
C LEU A 360 1.17 -17.59 28.22
N ALA A 361 0.27 -18.30 27.55
CA ALA A 361 -1.02 -18.67 28.16
C ALA A 361 -0.83 -19.48 29.45
N THR A 362 0.11 -20.42 29.45
CA THR A 362 0.48 -21.21 30.64
C THR A 362 1.17 -20.33 31.71
N ALA A 363 2.02 -19.38 31.28
CA ALA A 363 2.68 -18.44 32.18
C ALA A 363 1.67 -17.51 32.88
N VAL A 364 0.65 -17.02 32.17
CA VAL A 364 -0.46 -16.22 32.74
C VAL A 364 -1.22 -17.04 33.78
N GLN A 365 -1.56 -18.29 33.48
CA GLN A 365 -2.23 -19.18 34.44
C GLN A 365 -1.37 -19.39 35.70
N SER A 366 -0.07 -19.63 35.51
CA SER A 366 0.87 -19.83 36.62
C SER A 366 1.05 -18.57 37.47
N ALA A 367 1.17 -17.41 36.83
CA ALA A 367 1.26 -16.11 37.51
C ALA A 367 -0.02 -15.79 38.30
N ALA A 368 -1.19 -16.14 37.76
CA ALA A 368 -2.46 -15.96 38.46
C ALA A 368 -2.58 -16.85 39.71
N VAL A 369 -2.10 -18.09 39.65
CA VAL A 369 -2.05 -18.99 40.82
C VAL A 369 -1.03 -18.51 41.84
N ALA A 370 0.14 -18.04 41.39
CA ALA A 370 1.17 -17.46 42.26
C ALA A 370 0.67 -16.21 42.99
N LEU A 371 -0.01 -15.31 42.27
CA LEU A 371 -0.65 -14.13 42.86
C LEU A 371 -1.65 -14.52 43.95
N ARG A 372 -2.55 -15.47 43.66
CA ARG A 372 -3.54 -15.94 44.65
C ARG A 372 -2.87 -16.55 45.89
N SER A 373 -1.76 -17.26 45.69
CA SER A 373 -0.98 -17.88 46.77
C SER A 373 -0.29 -16.82 47.64
N ASN A 374 0.34 -15.82 47.03
CA ASN A 374 0.98 -14.70 47.75
C ASN A 374 -0.05 -13.84 48.48
N GLN A 375 -1.19 -13.54 47.86
CA GLN A 375 -2.30 -12.83 48.52
C GLN A 375 -2.81 -13.59 49.76
N THR A 376 -2.91 -14.92 49.68
CA THR A 376 -3.32 -15.75 50.83
C THR A 376 -2.24 -15.77 51.90
N GLY A 377 -0.97 -15.94 51.50
CA GLY A 377 0.18 -15.90 52.40
C GLY A 377 0.32 -14.57 53.15
N TYR A 378 0.05 -13.45 52.48
CA TYR A 378 0.08 -12.11 53.06
C TYR A 378 -1.08 -11.87 54.05
N ARG A 379 -2.25 -12.49 53.82
CA ARG A 379 -3.37 -12.44 54.76
C ARG A 379 -3.06 -13.18 56.05
N VAL A 380 -2.38 -14.32 55.98
CA VAL A 380 -2.02 -15.15 57.15
C VAL A 380 -0.65 -14.83 57.75
N GLY A 381 0.05 -13.82 57.22
CA GLY A 381 1.30 -13.29 57.79
C GLY A 381 2.58 -14.07 57.46
N VAL A 382 2.54 -15.01 56.51
CA VAL A 382 3.71 -15.80 56.08
C VAL A 382 4.42 -15.24 54.83
N ARG A 383 3.91 -14.14 54.28
CA ARG A 383 4.47 -13.40 53.13
C ARG A 383 4.41 -11.90 53.40
N VAL A 384 5.26 -11.14 52.73
CA VAL A 384 5.33 -9.66 52.82
C VAL A 384 4.52 -8.99 51.71
N ASN A 385 4.21 -7.70 51.84
CA ASN A 385 3.44 -6.97 50.83
C ASN A 385 4.17 -6.91 49.47
N ALA A 386 5.50 -6.75 49.49
CA ALA A 386 6.35 -6.78 48.31
C ALA A 386 6.14 -8.04 47.44
N ASP A 387 5.94 -9.22 48.07
CA ASP A 387 5.70 -10.49 47.35
C ASP A 387 4.36 -10.49 46.59
N VAL A 388 3.36 -9.75 47.09
CA VAL A 388 2.05 -9.60 46.43
C VAL A 388 2.17 -8.62 45.26
N LEU A 389 2.81 -7.46 45.48
CA LEU A 389 3.03 -6.45 44.44
C LEU A 389 3.86 -7.02 43.27
N ASP A 390 4.96 -7.74 43.55
CA ASP A 390 5.76 -8.41 42.52
C ASP A 390 4.97 -9.49 41.75
N ALA A 391 4.06 -10.21 42.42
CA ALA A 391 3.20 -11.16 41.75
C ALA A 391 2.11 -10.51 40.88
N GLU A 392 1.57 -9.35 41.30
CA GLU A 392 0.65 -8.54 40.48
C GLU A 392 1.35 -8.01 39.22
N ASP A 393 2.57 -7.47 39.38
CA ASP A 393 3.42 -7.01 38.28
C ASP A 393 3.73 -8.14 37.27
N LYS A 394 4.10 -9.33 37.77
CA LYS A 394 4.38 -10.50 36.92
C LYS A 394 3.16 -10.94 36.13
N LEU A 395 1.97 -10.97 36.74
CA LEU A 395 0.72 -11.30 36.05
C LEU A 395 0.40 -10.26 34.97
N TYR A 396 0.47 -8.97 35.31
CA TYR A 396 0.23 -7.87 34.37
C TYR A 396 1.16 -7.94 33.16
N ARG A 397 2.48 -8.12 33.39
CA ARG A 397 3.47 -8.26 32.30
C ARG A 397 3.20 -9.49 31.43
N ALA A 398 2.88 -10.63 32.03
CA ALA A 398 2.58 -11.86 31.30
C ALA A 398 1.31 -11.73 30.43
N GLN A 399 0.27 -11.07 30.95
CA GLN A 399 -0.97 -10.82 30.20
C GLN A 399 -0.73 -9.89 29.01
N ARG A 400 -0.01 -8.78 29.23
CA ARG A 400 0.33 -7.83 28.16
C ARG A 400 1.16 -8.50 27.05
N GLU A 401 2.14 -9.31 27.44
CA GLU A 401 2.97 -10.06 26.49
C GLU A 401 2.14 -11.08 25.68
N LEU A 402 1.19 -11.78 26.31
CA LEU A 402 0.29 -12.70 25.61
C LEU A 402 -0.57 -11.99 24.55
N VAL A 403 -1.13 -10.83 24.88
CA VAL A 403 -1.95 -10.05 23.93
C VAL A 403 -1.10 -9.60 22.75
N ARG A 404 0.08 -9.04 23.00
CA ARG A 404 1.02 -8.60 21.95
C ARG A 404 1.37 -9.75 21.00
N ILE A 405 1.79 -10.89 21.54
CA ILE A 405 2.19 -12.05 20.72
C ILE A 405 1.03 -12.61 19.90
N ARG A 406 -0.22 -12.56 20.39
CA ARG A 406 -1.40 -12.96 19.60
C ARG A 406 -1.58 -12.06 18.37
N ALA A 407 -1.50 -10.74 18.57
CA ALA A 407 -1.60 -9.74 17.50
C ALA A 407 -0.47 -9.91 16.47
N GLU A 408 0.77 -10.01 16.94
CA GLU A 408 1.95 -10.24 16.09
C GLU A 408 1.83 -11.53 15.28
N THR A 409 1.38 -12.63 15.90
CA THR A 409 1.25 -13.92 15.22
C THR A 409 0.16 -13.89 14.14
N ALA A 410 -0.98 -13.24 14.42
CA ALA A 410 -2.06 -13.07 13.46
C ALA A 410 -1.56 -12.29 12.22
N LEU A 411 -0.83 -11.19 12.45
CA LEU A 411 -0.23 -10.40 11.38
C LEU A 411 0.81 -11.18 10.58
N GLN A 412 1.67 -11.97 11.24
CA GLN A 412 2.64 -12.82 10.53
C GLN A 412 1.94 -13.84 9.61
N GLY A 413 0.76 -14.33 10.00
CA GLY A 413 -0.07 -15.19 9.14
C GLY A 413 -0.53 -14.47 7.87
N LEU A 414 -0.94 -13.22 7.98
CA LEU A 414 -1.31 -12.39 6.83
C LEU A 414 -0.09 -12.09 5.95
N LYS A 415 1.07 -11.79 6.54
CA LYS A 415 2.34 -11.59 5.80
C LYS A 415 2.78 -12.85 5.05
N LEU A 416 2.58 -14.03 5.64
CA LEU A 416 2.87 -15.30 4.98
C LEU A 416 1.99 -15.50 3.74
N LYS A 417 0.68 -15.26 3.83
CA LYS A 417 -0.22 -15.28 2.65
C LYS A 417 0.14 -14.22 1.62
N ALA A 418 0.51 -13.02 2.06
CA ALA A 418 0.95 -11.95 1.18
C ALA A 418 2.23 -12.32 0.41
N SER A 419 3.17 -13.03 1.05
CA SER A 419 4.43 -13.45 0.43
C SER A 419 4.23 -14.25 -0.86
N ILE A 420 3.11 -14.98 -0.98
CA ILE A 420 2.74 -15.78 -2.15
C ILE A 420 1.65 -15.13 -3.02
N ALA A 421 1.33 -13.86 -2.80
CA ALA A 421 0.26 -13.13 -3.49
C ALA A 421 -1.16 -13.70 -3.30
N ASP A 422 -1.43 -14.37 -2.16
CA ASP A 422 -2.73 -15.00 -1.85
C ASP A 422 -3.57 -14.21 -0.83
N LEU A 423 -3.01 -13.15 -0.22
CA LEU A 423 -3.76 -12.37 0.76
C LEU A 423 -4.94 -11.63 0.12
N SER A 424 -6.14 -11.87 0.64
CA SER A 424 -7.40 -11.30 0.17
C SER A 424 -8.27 -10.74 1.30
N GLU A 425 -9.30 -9.97 0.94
CA GLU A 425 -10.33 -9.51 1.90
C GLU A 425 -11.04 -10.66 2.61
N ALA A 426 -11.15 -11.83 1.97
CA ALA A 426 -11.76 -13.01 2.58
C ALA A 426 -10.92 -13.54 3.75
N ASP A 427 -9.59 -13.40 3.70
CA ASP A 427 -8.71 -13.78 4.81
C ASP A 427 -8.90 -12.84 6.00
N LEU A 428 -9.06 -11.54 5.73
CA LEU A 428 -9.38 -10.56 6.77
C LEU A 428 -10.75 -10.84 7.37
N ALA A 429 -11.76 -11.16 6.56
CA ALA A 429 -13.10 -11.54 7.04
C ALA A 429 -13.07 -12.83 7.89
N ALA A 430 -12.27 -13.83 7.49
CA ALA A 430 -12.09 -15.05 8.26
C ALA A 430 -11.41 -14.81 9.62
N LEU A 431 -10.51 -13.84 9.69
CA LEU A 431 -9.86 -13.42 10.93
C LEU A 431 -10.80 -12.58 11.80
N ASP A 432 -11.55 -11.67 11.18
CA ASP A 432 -12.57 -10.82 11.82
C ASP A 432 -13.68 -11.64 12.47
N ALA A 433 -14.04 -12.79 11.87
CA ALA A 433 -15.00 -13.75 12.47
C ALA A 433 -14.54 -14.35 13.81
N GLN A 434 -13.25 -14.25 14.15
CA GLN A 434 -12.71 -14.68 15.44
C GLN A 434 -12.53 -13.50 16.42
N LEU A 435 -12.95 -12.30 16.04
CA LEU A 435 -12.98 -11.11 16.87
C LEU A 435 -14.42 -10.85 17.34
N VAL A 436 -14.58 -10.25 18.52
CA VAL A 436 -15.90 -9.94 19.11
C VAL A 436 -16.01 -8.44 19.32
N GLU A 437 -17.23 -7.91 19.22
CA GLU A 437 -17.53 -6.55 19.65
C GLU A 437 -17.10 -6.36 21.11
N SER A 438 -16.10 -5.50 21.33
CA SER A 438 -15.55 -5.24 22.65
C SER A 438 -16.61 -4.54 23.54
N ALA A 439 -16.96 -5.11 24.71
CA ALA A 439 -17.98 -4.54 25.61
C ALA A 439 -17.61 -3.11 26.09
N PRO A 440 -18.50 -2.10 26.10
CA PRO A 440 -18.21 -0.71 26.51
C PRO A 440 -17.40 -0.65 27.81
N ALA A 441 -16.31 0.12 27.81
CA ALA A 441 -15.61 0.44 29.04
C ALA A 441 -16.63 1.13 29.97
N ALA A 442 -16.92 0.52 31.12
CA ALA A 442 -17.84 1.11 32.10
C ALA A 442 -17.32 2.51 32.47
N GLN A 443 -18.04 3.54 32.05
CA GLN A 443 -17.77 4.91 32.48
C GLN A 443 -17.84 4.95 34.01
N PRO A 444 -16.91 5.61 34.70
CA PRO A 444 -17.11 5.89 36.12
C PRO A 444 -18.32 6.81 36.24
N HIS A 445 -19.47 6.25 36.62
CA HIS A 445 -20.61 7.03 37.04
C HIS A 445 -20.18 7.85 38.26
N SER A 446 -20.03 9.15 38.02
CA SER A 446 -19.93 10.18 39.05
C SER A 446 -21.30 10.32 39.74
N ASP A 447 -21.69 9.32 40.53
CA ASP A 447 -22.75 9.47 41.53
C ASP A 447 -22.11 9.94 42.84
N ALA A 448 -21.66 11.20 42.81
CA ALA A 448 -21.33 11.98 43.99
C ALA A 448 -22.18 13.25 43.98
N GLN A 449 -23.51 13.08 44.09
CA GLN A 449 -24.42 14.13 44.53
C GLN A 449 -25.81 13.55 44.87
N ALA A 450 -25.92 12.97 46.06
CA ALA A 450 -27.13 13.01 46.89
C ALA A 450 -26.80 12.37 48.25
N VAL A 451 -27.34 12.96 49.34
CA VAL A 451 -27.20 12.61 50.77
C VAL A 451 -25.91 13.17 51.39
N ARG A 452 -25.89 14.25 52.18
CA ARG A 452 -26.87 14.92 53.05
C ARG A 452 -26.53 16.41 53.16
#